data_AF-F9FAN4-F1
#
_entry.id   AF-F9FAN4-F1
#
_cell.length_a   1.000
_cell.length_b   1.000
_cell.length_c   1.000
_cell.angle_alpha   90.00
_cell.angle_beta   90.00
_cell.angle_gamma   90.00
#
_symmetry.space_group_name_H-M   'P 1'
#
loop_
_entity.id
_entity.type
_entity.pdbx_description
1 polymer ?
#
loop_
_entity_poly.entity_id
_entity_poly.type
_entity_poly.pdbx_seq_one_letter_code
_entity_poly.pdbx_strand_id
1 'polypeptide(L)'
;MSQEKGCIRCERLELTCSYVASDTIEMSDGHGDDLTQAGIKRRRILRACAACRSAKSKCSGTCPCNRCQSQGQDCVFGGEPGSSSVDIGMEVQTSPASTSQSHYGSVPSQASPMDISAGVAGDAQRVFELESRDTIRQYLDTYFDKSDIADCVFLHRATTIAEWSQGKLEKTLLKAICASALRLTPTYHSESSPAHNWIKQVQHELVNHMGDMSVPKLQALMLVIKFLFSMRFTGDVWVLLSIASRVAFTKRLNYERPAIDPVRQECLRRLMWSIYVVDKVFSGGIEDLTVCPTQRMHIRLPSSHHNFQLGSRSKAPFLRSKSENDTDLNVLAYLMRLYDIRDRVLRLMIMCHSEEARTYTTLHTILFSSRCDLHRFLIPGIREAVSPEAVNQTPREFIDYCQQQCLQTALRYIDMWSKVREMETSSRVGTPTFAVVTYQFVKMVDHLAALLPLHGDSSLSVIKQKFIDILLIVSRSRAEVGWVGSCITDIENLIPRLGTRHISPGSP
;
A
#
# COMPACT_ATOMS: atom_id res chain seq x y z
N MET A 1 -36.67 -18.25 32.73
CA MET A 1 -35.74 -19.15 32.02
C MET A 1 -35.63 -18.64 30.60
N SER A 2 -34.44 -18.28 30.15
CA SER A 2 -34.21 -17.68 28.82
C SER A 2 -33.46 -18.69 27.96
N GLN A 3 -34.05 -19.13 26.86
CA GLN A 3 -33.37 -20.06 25.94
C GLN A 3 -32.27 -19.32 25.17
N GLU A 4 -31.04 -19.81 25.28
CA GLU A 4 -29.91 -19.28 24.52
C GLU A 4 -30.06 -19.64 23.04
N LYS A 5 -30.23 -18.63 22.18
CA LYS A 5 -30.24 -18.82 20.73
C LYS A 5 -28.81 -18.83 20.18
N GLY A 6 -28.52 -19.80 19.33
CA GLY A 6 -27.28 -19.86 18.57
C GLY A 6 -27.07 -18.64 17.68
N CYS A 7 -25.83 -18.42 17.24
CA CYS A 7 -25.55 -17.23 16.45
C CYS A 7 -26.27 -17.26 15.09
N ILE A 8 -26.73 -16.09 14.63
CA ILE A 8 -27.51 -15.88 13.40
C ILE A 8 -26.88 -16.56 12.17
N ARG A 9 -25.55 -16.71 12.14
CA ARG A 9 -24.82 -17.34 11.04
C ARG A 9 -24.93 -18.87 11.02
N CYS A 10 -25.09 -19.51 12.18
CA CYS A 10 -25.36 -20.94 12.30
C CYS A 10 -26.84 -21.23 12.00
N GLU A 11 -27.76 -20.44 12.57
CA GLU A 11 -29.20 -20.49 12.32
C GLU A 11 -29.51 -20.38 10.81
N ARG A 12 -28.96 -19.38 10.13
CA ARG A 12 -29.09 -19.16 8.67
C ARG A 12 -28.30 -20.14 7.79
N LEU A 13 -27.70 -21.19 8.35
CA LEU A 13 -26.99 -22.24 7.62
C LEU A 13 -27.46 -23.66 8.04
N GLU A 14 -28.46 -23.76 8.92
CA GLU A 14 -28.96 -25.04 9.47
C GLU A 14 -27.84 -25.86 10.15
N LEU A 15 -26.89 -25.17 10.81
CA LEU A 15 -25.74 -25.79 11.50
C LEU A 15 -25.87 -25.62 13.02
N THR A 16 -25.53 -26.68 13.76
CA THR A 16 -25.40 -26.63 15.23
C THR A 16 -24.37 -25.58 15.65
N CYS A 17 -24.72 -24.71 16.58
CA CYS A 17 -23.83 -23.63 17.02
C CYS A 17 -22.93 -24.09 18.17
N SER A 18 -21.61 -24.12 17.94
CA SER A 18 -20.61 -24.52 18.96
C SER A 18 -20.50 -23.58 20.16
N TYR A 19 -21.26 -22.48 20.18
CA TYR A 19 -21.38 -21.55 21.33
C TYR A 19 -22.60 -21.86 22.22
N VAL A 20 -23.43 -22.84 21.85
CA VAL A 20 -24.63 -23.27 22.61
C VAL A 20 -24.60 -24.79 22.89
N ALA A 21 -23.61 -25.50 22.34
CA ALA A 21 -23.38 -26.91 22.60
C ALA A 21 -22.67 -27.10 23.95
N SER A 22 -23.44 -27.13 25.04
CA SER A 22 -23.03 -27.73 26.31
C SER A 22 -22.63 -29.19 26.09
N ASP A 23 -21.71 -29.72 26.89
CA ASP A 23 -21.12 -31.05 26.67
C ASP A 23 -22.15 -32.19 26.67
N THR A 24 -22.44 -32.77 25.49
CA THR A 24 -22.84 -34.17 25.26
C THR A 24 -23.10 -34.47 23.77
N ILE A 25 -22.12 -35.04 23.05
CA ILE A 25 -22.38 -35.94 21.90
C ILE A 25 -21.42 -37.12 22.01
N GLU A 26 -21.96 -38.33 21.93
CA GLU A 26 -21.26 -39.60 22.11
C GLU A 26 -20.48 -40.00 20.85
N MET A 27 -19.40 -40.78 21.01
CA MET A 27 -18.66 -41.34 19.88
C MET A 27 -19.43 -42.52 19.27
N SER A 28 -20.15 -42.30 18.16
CA SER A 28 -20.68 -43.37 17.32
C SER A 28 -19.64 -43.78 16.26
N ASP A 29 -19.13 -45.01 16.34
CA ASP A 29 -18.18 -45.54 15.36
C ASP A 29 -18.81 -45.65 13.96
N GLY A 30 -18.20 -44.98 12.99
CA GLY A 30 -18.67 -44.93 11.60
C GLY A 30 -17.54 -44.63 10.63
N HIS A 31 -16.91 -45.68 10.09
CA HIS A 31 -15.90 -45.55 9.04
C HIS A 31 -16.52 -44.96 7.76
N GLY A 32 -16.24 -43.69 7.47
CA GLY A 32 -16.75 -42.99 6.29
C GLY A 32 -15.82 -41.85 5.84
N ASP A 33 -15.10 -42.07 4.74
CA ASP A 33 -13.99 -41.22 4.23
C ASP A 33 -14.43 -39.86 3.60
N ASP A 34 -15.65 -39.42 3.92
CA ASP A 34 -16.38 -38.32 3.26
C ASP A 34 -16.45 -37.04 4.13
N LEU A 35 -15.91 -37.11 5.36
CA LEU A 35 -15.91 -36.05 6.38
C LEU A 35 -14.50 -35.51 6.67
N THR A 36 -14.40 -34.27 7.15
CA THR A 36 -13.19 -33.78 7.83
C THR A 36 -13.14 -34.24 9.29
N GLN A 37 -12.00 -34.08 9.95
CA GLN A 37 -11.86 -34.26 11.42
C GLN A 37 -12.76 -33.33 12.27
N ALA A 38 -13.51 -32.40 11.64
CA ALA A 38 -14.52 -31.55 12.27
C ALA A 38 -15.95 -31.89 11.81
N GLY A 39 -16.19 -33.08 11.24
CA GLY A 39 -17.52 -33.56 10.84
C GLY A 39 -18.10 -32.93 9.58
N ILE A 40 -17.33 -32.19 8.79
CA ILE A 40 -17.85 -31.43 7.63
C ILE A 40 -17.69 -32.23 6.33
N LYS A 41 -18.78 -32.43 5.58
CA LYS A 41 -18.74 -33.07 4.25
C LYS A 41 -17.91 -32.27 3.24
N ARG A 42 -16.92 -32.91 2.62
CA ARG A 42 -16.07 -32.30 1.58
C ARG A 42 -16.87 -32.05 0.29
N ARG A 43 -17.06 -30.78 -0.10
CA ARG A 43 -17.98 -30.40 -1.21
C ARG A 43 -17.35 -29.72 -2.44
N ARG A 44 -16.02 -29.67 -2.56
CA ARG A 44 -15.32 -29.32 -3.82
C ARG A 44 -14.06 -30.18 -3.97
N ILE A 45 -13.93 -30.83 -5.13
CA ILE A 45 -12.75 -31.59 -5.53
C ILE A 45 -11.81 -30.69 -6.33
N LEU A 46 -10.50 -30.71 -6.03
CA LEU A 46 -9.50 -29.86 -6.69
C LEU A 46 -9.10 -30.36 -8.09
N ARG A 47 -9.28 -31.66 -8.36
CA ARG A 47 -8.89 -32.31 -9.63
C ARG A 47 -9.84 -33.47 -9.94
N ALA A 48 -10.41 -33.50 -11.14
CA ALA A 48 -11.08 -34.69 -11.67
C ALA A 48 -10.07 -35.67 -12.28
N CYS A 49 -10.33 -36.98 -12.17
CA CYS A 49 -9.54 -38.06 -12.77
C CYS A 49 -9.49 -37.98 -14.30
N ALA A 50 -8.57 -38.73 -14.91
CA ALA A 50 -8.37 -38.74 -16.36
C ALA A 50 -9.66 -39.07 -17.14
N ALA A 51 -10.30 -40.19 -16.83
CA ALA A 51 -11.50 -40.67 -17.54
C ALA A 51 -12.73 -39.75 -17.38
N CYS A 52 -12.96 -39.15 -16.21
CA CYS A 52 -14.04 -38.18 -16.06
C CYS A 52 -13.76 -36.86 -16.79
N ARG A 53 -12.48 -36.47 -16.87
CA ARG A 53 -12.02 -35.25 -17.57
C ARG A 53 -12.14 -35.37 -19.09
N SER A 54 -11.67 -36.48 -19.66
CA SER A 54 -11.82 -36.74 -21.11
C SER A 54 -13.29 -36.81 -21.50
N ALA A 55 -14.11 -37.50 -20.70
CA ALA A 55 -15.57 -37.57 -20.88
C ALA A 55 -16.33 -36.31 -20.40
N LYS A 56 -15.65 -35.19 -20.10
CA LYS A 56 -16.22 -33.88 -19.68
C LYS A 56 -17.37 -33.99 -18.64
N SER A 57 -17.17 -34.82 -17.61
CA SER A 57 -18.24 -35.30 -16.73
C SER A 57 -17.95 -35.06 -15.23
N LYS A 58 -19.01 -35.09 -14.41
CA LYS A 58 -18.89 -34.96 -12.94
C LYS A 58 -18.14 -36.15 -12.36
N CYS A 59 -16.99 -35.88 -11.76
CA CYS A 59 -16.21 -36.82 -10.94
C CYS A 59 -16.58 -36.64 -9.46
N SER A 60 -16.60 -37.71 -8.67
CA SER A 60 -16.78 -37.65 -7.21
C SER A 60 -15.50 -37.30 -6.45
N GLY A 61 -14.32 -37.49 -7.06
CA GLY A 61 -13.01 -37.27 -6.43
C GLY A 61 -12.53 -38.39 -5.50
N THR A 62 -13.39 -39.35 -5.18
CA THR A 62 -13.01 -40.65 -4.62
C THR A 62 -12.18 -41.45 -5.64
N CYS A 63 -11.40 -42.44 -5.17
CA CYS A 63 -10.57 -43.30 -6.01
C CYS A 63 -10.81 -44.79 -5.65
N PRO A 64 -11.43 -45.59 -6.54
CA PRO A 64 -12.04 -45.19 -7.82
C PRO A 64 -13.23 -44.26 -7.62
N CYS A 65 -13.46 -43.36 -8.58
CA CYS A 65 -14.59 -42.43 -8.54
C CYS A 65 -15.88 -43.13 -8.99
N ASN A 66 -17.03 -42.71 -8.46
CA ASN A 66 -18.30 -43.44 -8.58
C ASN A 66 -18.71 -43.69 -10.05
N ARG A 67 -18.36 -42.77 -10.97
CA ARG A 67 -18.59 -42.94 -12.42
C ARG A 67 -17.65 -43.97 -13.05
N CYS A 68 -16.37 -43.99 -12.68
CA CYS A 68 -15.43 -44.99 -13.19
C CYS A 68 -15.81 -46.39 -12.70
N GLN A 69 -16.17 -46.50 -11.42
CA GLN A 69 -16.67 -47.73 -10.81
C GLN A 69 -17.94 -48.25 -11.51
N SER A 70 -18.93 -47.39 -11.77
CA SER A 70 -20.18 -47.80 -12.45
C SER A 70 -20.06 -48.03 -13.96
N GLN A 71 -18.89 -47.78 -14.55
CA GLN A 71 -18.60 -47.97 -15.98
C GLN A 71 -17.51 -49.02 -16.23
N GLY A 72 -16.96 -49.64 -15.18
CA GLY A 72 -15.82 -50.56 -15.28
C GLY A 72 -14.56 -49.92 -15.88
N GLN A 73 -14.37 -48.60 -15.70
CA GLN A 73 -13.27 -47.84 -16.30
C GLN A 73 -12.17 -47.54 -15.28
N ASP A 74 -10.92 -47.51 -15.74
CA ASP A 74 -9.78 -47.12 -14.91
C ASP A 74 -9.89 -45.65 -14.44
N CYS A 75 -9.33 -45.35 -13.27
CA CYS A 75 -9.61 -44.14 -12.50
C CYS A 75 -8.35 -43.38 -12.06
N VAL A 76 -7.40 -43.19 -12.97
CA VAL A 76 -6.11 -42.55 -12.66
C VAL A 76 -6.25 -41.04 -12.31
N PHE A 77 -5.62 -40.63 -11.19
CA PHE A 77 -5.54 -39.25 -10.70
C PHE A 77 -4.10 -38.70 -10.74
N GLY A 78 -3.53 -38.55 -11.93
CA GLY A 78 -2.16 -38.03 -12.09
C GLY A 78 -1.45 -38.70 -13.24
N GLY A 79 -0.37 -38.08 -13.71
CA GLY A 79 0.42 -38.54 -14.84
C GLY A 79 1.35 -37.42 -15.27
N GLU A 80 2.60 -37.76 -15.55
CA GLU A 80 3.63 -36.83 -16.02
C GLU A 80 3.60 -36.72 -17.56
N PRO A 81 4.00 -35.57 -18.14
CA PRO A 81 3.88 -35.34 -19.58
C PRO A 81 5.00 -36.01 -20.37
N GLY A 82 4.81 -37.28 -20.74
CA GLY A 82 5.60 -37.95 -21.78
C GLY A 82 5.23 -37.45 -23.18
N SER A 83 6.21 -37.37 -24.08
CA SER A 83 6.06 -36.84 -25.44
C SER A 83 5.32 -37.78 -26.39
N SER A 84 4.40 -37.26 -27.20
CA SER A 84 3.94 -37.88 -28.45
C SER A 84 3.43 -36.80 -29.41
N SER A 85 4.06 -36.69 -30.58
CA SER A 85 3.67 -35.78 -31.66
C SER A 85 2.79 -36.50 -32.68
N VAL A 86 1.68 -35.86 -33.08
CA VAL A 86 0.92 -36.21 -34.29
C VAL A 86 0.56 -34.90 -35.00
N ASP A 87 0.79 -34.87 -36.30
CA ASP A 87 0.58 -33.73 -37.21
C ASP A 87 -0.54 -34.07 -38.23
N ILE A 88 -0.99 -33.08 -39.01
CA ILE A 88 -1.78 -33.09 -40.28
C ILE A 88 -2.76 -31.88 -40.33
N GLY A 89 -2.84 -31.21 -41.51
CA GLY A 89 -3.57 -29.95 -41.78
C GLY A 89 -5.11 -30.05 -41.82
N MET A 90 -5.88 -29.12 -42.44
CA MET A 90 -5.62 -27.95 -43.31
C MET A 90 -6.89 -27.04 -43.24
N GLU A 91 -7.08 -25.81 -43.76
CA GLU A 91 -6.45 -24.86 -44.71
C GLU A 91 -6.50 -23.41 -44.09
N VAL A 92 -5.91 -22.29 -44.56
CA VAL A 92 -5.96 -21.51 -45.85
C VAL A 92 -7.38 -20.98 -46.16
N GLN A 93 -7.69 -19.69 -46.35
CA GLN A 93 -6.95 -18.41 -46.53
C GLN A 93 -7.49 -17.35 -45.50
N THR A 94 -7.38 -16.01 -45.53
CA THR A 94 -6.97 -14.95 -46.49
C THR A 94 -6.43 -13.69 -45.74
N SER A 95 -6.09 -12.61 -46.46
CA SER A 95 -5.62 -11.28 -45.99
C SER A 95 -6.33 -10.15 -46.81
N PRO A 96 -6.15 -8.81 -46.59
CA PRO A 96 -5.16 -8.10 -45.74
C PRO A 96 -5.66 -6.83 -44.96
N ALA A 97 -4.77 -6.30 -44.09
CA ALA A 97 -4.59 -4.89 -43.68
C ALA A 97 -5.75 -4.08 -43.04
N SER A 98 -5.53 -3.13 -42.11
CA SER A 98 -4.38 -2.80 -41.22
C SER A 98 -4.83 -1.78 -40.16
N THR A 99 -4.12 -1.68 -39.03
CA THR A 99 -3.87 -0.48 -38.17
C THR A 99 -3.75 -0.82 -36.68
N SER A 100 -2.56 -0.53 -36.12
CA SER A 100 -2.24 -0.21 -34.72
C SER A 100 -3.13 -0.74 -33.56
N GLN A 101 -2.65 -1.78 -32.87
CA GLN A 101 -3.01 -2.05 -31.47
C GLN A 101 -1.88 -1.62 -30.52
N SER A 102 -2.25 -1.24 -29.30
CA SER A 102 -1.35 -0.66 -28.29
C SER A 102 -0.60 -1.72 -27.49
N HIS A 103 0.72 -1.57 -27.36
CA HIS A 103 1.52 -2.38 -26.44
C HIS A 103 1.26 -1.97 -24.99
N TYR A 104 0.68 -2.89 -24.21
CA TYR A 104 0.70 -2.86 -22.74
C TYR A 104 1.65 -3.94 -22.21
N GLY A 105 2.44 -3.60 -21.19
CA GLY A 105 2.87 -4.58 -20.18
C GLY A 105 4.11 -5.45 -20.43
N SER A 106 4.96 -5.18 -21.44
CA SER A 106 6.28 -5.85 -21.52
C SER A 106 7.22 -5.32 -20.43
N VAL A 107 7.54 -6.14 -19.42
CA VAL A 107 8.64 -5.85 -18.49
C VAL A 107 9.96 -5.80 -19.28
N PRO A 108 10.82 -4.78 -19.12
CA PRO A 108 12.11 -4.73 -19.78
C PRO A 108 13.04 -5.84 -19.26
N SER A 109 13.04 -6.98 -19.95
CA SER A 109 14.08 -7.99 -19.79
C SER A 109 15.37 -7.40 -20.35
N GLN A 110 16.20 -6.81 -19.49
CA GLN A 110 17.53 -6.38 -19.88
C GLN A 110 18.34 -7.62 -20.26
N ALA A 111 18.73 -7.70 -21.54
CA ALA A 111 19.57 -8.77 -22.02
C ALA A 111 20.92 -8.73 -21.30
N SER A 112 21.19 -9.76 -20.49
CA SER A 112 22.54 -10.03 -20.01
C SER A 112 23.45 -10.26 -21.22
N PRO A 113 24.59 -9.54 -21.33
CA PRO A 113 25.63 -9.91 -22.28
C PRO A 113 26.09 -11.33 -21.98
N MET A 114 26.10 -12.20 -23.00
CA MET A 114 26.62 -13.56 -22.86
C MET A 114 28.14 -13.58 -22.87
N ASP A 115 28.68 -14.65 -22.28
CA ASP A 115 30.07 -15.11 -22.20
C ASP A 115 31.16 -14.36 -22.98
N ILE A 116 32.19 -13.94 -22.24
CA ILE A 116 33.57 -13.93 -22.73
C ILE A 116 34.37 -14.90 -21.86
N SER A 117 35.02 -15.87 -22.52
CA SER A 117 35.70 -17.00 -21.88
C SER A 117 36.91 -16.59 -21.02
N ALA A 118 37.29 -17.50 -20.11
CA ALA A 118 38.39 -17.36 -19.16
C ALA A 118 39.70 -16.80 -19.75
N GLY A 119 40.35 -15.87 -19.04
CA GLY A 119 41.56 -15.20 -19.56
C GLY A 119 42.52 -14.52 -18.58
N VAL A 120 42.24 -14.40 -17.27
CA VAL A 120 43.22 -13.87 -16.29
C VAL A 120 43.15 -14.64 -14.97
N ALA A 121 44.24 -15.32 -14.61
CA ALA A 121 44.48 -15.78 -13.24
C ALA A 121 45.23 -14.68 -12.49
N GLY A 122 44.72 -14.25 -11.33
CA GLY A 122 45.34 -13.14 -10.59
C GLY A 122 44.79 -12.85 -9.19
N ASP A 123 43.47 -12.93 -8.97
CA ASP A 123 42.86 -12.67 -7.66
C ASP A 123 41.87 -13.79 -7.27
N ALA A 124 42.22 -14.53 -6.21
CA ALA A 124 41.47 -15.71 -5.77
C ALA A 124 40.39 -15.33 -4.75
N GLN A 125 39.30 -14.73 -5.24
CA GLN A 125 37.95 -14.85 -4.69
C GLN A 125 37.84 -14.75 -3.15
N ARG A 126 38.11 -13.56 -2.56
CA ARG A 126 38.09 -13.34 -1.10
C ARG A 126 36.92 -14.02 -0.37
N VAL A 127 37.23 -15.11 0.33
CA VAL A 127 36.27 -15.90 1.09
C VAL A 127 35.99 -15.19 2.42
N PHE A 128 34.72 -14.87 2.67
CA PHE A 128 34.28 -14.13 3.87
C PHE A 128 34.73 -14.76 5.20
N GLU A 129 34.87 -16.09 5.22
CA GLU A 129 35.26 -16.86 6.41
C GLU A 129 36.75 -16.76 6.75
N LEU A 130 37.56 -16.17 5.86
CA LEU A 130 38.99 -15.87 6.07
C LEU A 130 39.26 -14.41 6.48
N GLU A 131 38.24 -13.55 6.51
CA GLU A 131 38.38 -12.16 6.95
C GLU A 131 38.68 -12.09 8.46
N SER A 132 39.70 -11.31 8.85
CA SER A 132 40.14 -11.24 10.25
C SER A 132 39.11 -10.54 11.15
N ARG A 133 39.19 -10.79 12.47
CA ARG A 133 38.30 -10.09 13.43
C ARG A 133 38.46 -8.57 13.37
N ASP A 134 39.66 -8.08 13.09
CA ASP A 134 39.95 -6.64 13.00
C ASP A 134 39.40 -6.03 11.70
N THR A 135 39.51 -6.74 10.57
CA THR A 135 38.89 -6.32 9.31
C THR A 135 37.36 -6.33 9.42
N ILE A 136 36.77 -7.35 10.05
CA ILE A 136 35.33 -7.40 10.33
C ILE A 136 34.91 -6.26 11.29
N ARG A 137 35.73 -5.94 12.30
CA ARG A 137 35.50 -4.77 13.19
C ARG A 137 35.47 -3.47 12.40
N GLN A 138 36.42 -3.28 11.47
CA GLN A 138 36.51 -2.12 10.59
C GLN A 138 35.30 -2.03 9.64
N TYR A 139 34.81 -3.15 9.11
CA TYR A 139 33.57 -3.18 8.32
C TYR A 139 32.35 -2.79 9.16
N LEU A 140 32.23 -3.29 10.39
CA LEU A 140 31.13 -2.91 11.30
C LEU A 140 31.13 -1.41 11.61
N ASP A 141 32.29 -0.82 11.91
CA ASP A 141 32.38 0.63 12.12
C ASP A 141 32.09 1.41 10.83
N THR A 142 32.68 1.02 9.70
CA THR A 142 32.43 1.65 8.39
C THR A 142 30.94 1.64 8.02
N TYR A 143 30.21 0.58 8.35
CA TYR A 143 28.75 0.55 8.19
C TYR A 143 28.04 1.60 9.05
N PHE A 144 28.32 1.64 10.36
CA PHE A 144 27.63 2.57 11.28
C PHE A 144 28.04 4.03 11.13
N ASP A 145 29.28 4.29 10.69
CA ASP A 145 29.83 5.65 10.51
C ASP A 145 29.52 6.25 9.13
N LYS A 146 29.12 5.44 8.13
CA LYS A 146 28.83 5.92 6.75
C LYS A 146 27.43 5.61 6.23
N SER A 147 26.55 4.94 6.98
CA SER A 147 25.14 4.79 6.57
C SER A 147 24.40 6.12 6.72
N ASP A 148 23.56 6.47 5.74
CA ASP A 148 22.75 7.68 5.82
C ASP A 148 21.65 7.53 6.89
N ILE A 149 21.23 8.62 7.51
CA ILE A 149 20.04 8.64 8.37
C ILE A 149 18.78 8.33 7.53
N ALA A 150 18.74 8.78 6.27
CA ALA A 150 17.67 8.53 5.31
C ALA A 150 17.51 7.04 4.95
N ASP A 151 18.57 6.23 5.07
CA ASP A 151 18.49 4.76 4.90
C ASP A 151 17.61 4.10 5.97
N CYS A 152 17.16 4.80 7.02
CA CYS A 152 16.40 4.23 8.14
C CYS A 152 17.15 3.05 8.78
N VAL A 153 18.41 3.30 9.19
CA VAL A 153 19.32 2.30 9.77
C VAL A 153 18.65 1.61 10.97
N PHE A 154 18.33 0.32 10.80
CA PHE A 154 17.55 -0.50 11.73
C PHE A 154 18.39 -1.38 12.66
N LEU A 155 19.72 -1.32 12.52
CA LEU A 155 20.68 -1.95 13.43
C LEU A 155 21.18 -0.90 14.44
N HIS A 156 21.38 -1.31 15.68
CA HIS A 156 21.85 -0.45 16.76
C HIS A 156 23.32 -0.78 17.08
N ARG A 157 24.19 0.25 17.06
CA ARG A 157 25.66 0.07 17.00
C ARG A 157 26.19 -0.78 18.16
N ALA A 158 25.87 -0.38 19.39
CA ALA A 158 26.41 -1.03 20.59
C ALA A 158 25.95 -2.49 20.72
N THR A 159 24.68 -2.79 20.44
CA THR A 159 24.16 -4.17 20.53
C THR A 159 24.69 -5.07 19.42
N THR A 160 24.77 -4.59 18.17
CA THR A 160 25.31 -5.40 17.07
C THR A 160 26.79 -5.70 17.26
N ILE A 161 27.59 -4.75 17.76
CA ILE A 161 29.01 -4.99 18.09
C ILE A 161 29.15 -5.94 19.29
N ALA A 162 28.29 -5.85 20.31
CA ALA A 162 28.30 -6.75 21.46
C ALA A 162 27.85 -8.19 21.13
N GLU A 163 26.84 -8.35 20.28
CA GLU A 163 26.42 -9.67 19.77
C GLU A 163 27.52 -10.29 18.90
N TRP A 164 28.19 -9.49 18.06
CA TRP A 164 29.33 -9.95 17.26
C TRP A 164 30.53 -10.35 18.13
N SER A 165 30.90 -9.53 19.12
CA SER A 165 32.08 -9.81 19.96
C SER A 165 31.92 -11.13 20.73
N GLN A 166 30.70 -11.40 21.20
CA GLN A 166 30.27 -12.64 21.87
C GLN A 166 29.98 -13.83 20.94
N GLY A 167 30.11 -13.69 19.62
CA GLY A 167 29.82 -14.76 18.65
C GLY A 167 28.32 -15.14 18.53
N LYS A 168 27.41 -14.26 18.99
CA LYS A 168 25.95 -14.47 18.99
C LYS A 168 25.26 -13.83 17.78
N LEU A 169 25.91 -12.89 17.09
CA LEU A 169 25.36 -12.27 15.89
C LEU A 169 25.24 -13.31 14.76
N GLU A 170 24.09 -13.33 14.12
CA GLU A 170 23.75 -14.28 13.06
C GLU A 170 24.66 -14.07 11.82
N LYS A 171 25.18 -15.17 11.25
CA LYS A 171 26.24 -15.15 10.22
C LYS A 171 25.79 -14.49 8.92
N THR A 172 24.59 -14.81 8.46
CA THR A 172 23.96 -14.27 7.23
C THR A 172 23.84 -12.75 7.34
N LEU A 173 23.35 -12.26 8.48
CA LEU A 173 23.29 -10.84 8.82
C LEU A 173 24.67 -10.19 8.90
N LEU A 174 25.65 -10.77 9.61
CA LEU A 174 27.00 -10.22 9.69
C LEU A 174 27.63 -10.04 8.30
N LYS A 175 27.51 -11.05 7.43
CA LYS A 175 28.01 -11.03 6.05
C LYS A 175 27.33 -9.95 5.21
N ALA A 176 26.01 -9.78 5.37
CA ALA A 176 25.25 -8.72 4.71
C ALA A 176 25.65 -7.31 5.20
N ILE A 177 25.98 -7.14 6.49
CA ILE A 177 26.50 -5.87 7.03
C ILE A 177 27.88 -5.56 6.43
N CYS A 178 28.81 -6.52 6.45
CA CYS A 178 30.16 -6.32 5.91
C CYS A 178 30.16 -5.98 4.41
N ALA A 179 29.34 -6.68 3.61
CA ALA A 179 29.18 -6.34 2.20
C ALA A 179 28.55 -4.94 2.00
N SER A 180 27.59 -4.55 2.85
CA SER A 180 27.02 -3.20 2.84
C SER A 180 28.06 -2.12 3.18
N ALA A 181 28.96 -2.39 4.15
CA ALA A 181 30.05 -1.49 4.54
C ALA A 181 31.04 -1.22 3.40
N LEU A 182 31.41 -2.27 2.66
CA LEU A 182 32.28 -2.15 1.47
C LEU A 182 31.67 -1.21 0.43
N ARG A 183 30.35 -1.31 0.17
CA ARG A 183 29.63 -0.42 -0.76
C ARG A 183 29.57 1.05 -0.29
N LEU A 184 29.63 1.30 1.02
CA LEU A 184 29.66 2.64 1.62
C LEU A 184 31.07 3.26 1.64
N THR A 185 32.08 2.58 1.09
CA THR A 185 33.45 3.11 1.02
C THR A 185 33.64 3.91 -0.28
N PRO A 186 34.21 5.14 -0.25
CA PRO A 186 34.36 5.98 -1.45
C PRO A 186 35.15 5.34 -2.60
N THR A 187 36.05 4.40 -2.29
CA THR A 187 36.83 3.61 -3.27
C THR A 187 36.14 2.30 -3.66
N TYR A 188 34.81 2.22 -3.56
CA TYR A 188 34.06 1.03 -3.98
C TYR A 188 34.10 0.87 -5.51
N HIS A 189 34.59 -0.27 -5.98
CA HIS A 189 34.59 -0.66 -7.39
C HIS A 189 33.91 -2.02 -7.51
N SER A 190 32.87 -2.12 -8.33
CA SER A 190 31.96 -3.28 -8.30
C SER A 190 32.55 -4.56 -8.89
N GLU A 191 33.66 -4.47 -9.64
CA GLU A 191 34.31 -5.59 -10.31
C GLU A 191 35.36 -6.27 -9.41
N SER A 192 36.06 -5.49 -8.57
CA SER A 192 37.08 -5.98 -7.64
C SER A 192 36.60 -6.13 -6.20
N SER A 193 35.45 -5.55 -5.82
CA SER A 193 34.92 -5.70 -4.46
C SER A 193 34.21 -7.04 -4.27
N PRO A 194 34.56 -7.85 -3.25
CA PRO A 194 33.88 -9.12 -2.98
C PRO A 194 32.44 -8.94 -2.49
N ALA A 195 32.01 -7.70 -2.18
CA ALA A 195 30.71 -7.38 -1.62
C ALA A 195 29.53 -7.93 -2.45
N HIS A 196 29.57 -7.81 -3.79
CA HIS A 196 28.48 -8.32 -4.64
C HIS A 196 28.41 -9.86 -4.59
N ASN A 197 29.55 -10.55 -4.54
CA ASN A 197 29.62 -12.01 -4.39
C ASN A 197 29.14 -12.46 -3.00
N TRP A 198 29.49 -11.73 -1.94
CA TRP A 198 28.98 -11.99 -0.59
C TRP A 198 27.46 -11.78 -0.50
N ILE A 199 26.91 -10.75 -1.15
CA ILE A 199 25.46 -10.48 -1.23
C ILE A 199 24.73 -11.59 -2.00
N LYS A 200 25.25 -12.06 -3.14
CA LYS A 200 24.71 -13.22 -3.87
C LYS A 200 24.67 -14.48 -3.00
N GLN A 201 25.72 -14.74 -2.23
CA GLN A 201 25.77 -15.88 -1.30
C GLN A 201 24.73 -15.77 -0.17
N VAL A 202 24.59 -14.57 0.43
CA VAL A 202 23.54 -14.27 1.43
C VAL A 202 22.13 -14.45 0.84
N GLN A 203 21.89 -13.96 -0.38
CA GLN A 203 20.62 -14.10 -1.08
C GLN A 203 20.26 -15.58 -1.32
N HIS A 204 21.22 -16.38 -1.80
CA HIS A 204 21.06 -17.82 -2.00
C HIS A 204 20.75 -18.56 -0.68
N GLU A 205 21.47 -18.25 0.40
CA GLU A 205 21.23 -18.82 1.74
C GLU A 205 19.82 -18.51 2.27
N LEU A 206 19.34 -17.27 2.09
CA LEU A 206 18.02 -16.83 2.53
C LEU A 206 16.87 -17.42 1.70
N VAL A 207 17.05 -17.55 0.38
CA VAL A 207 16.04 -18.13 -0.54
C VAL A 207 15.90 -19.63 -0.32
N ASN A 208 17.00 -20.36 -0.09
CA ASN A 208 16.93 -21.80 0.17
C ASN A 208 16.28 -22.14 1.52
N HIS A 209 16.23 -21.20 2.46
CA HIS A 209 15.71 -21.41 3.83
C HIS A 209 14.51 -20.51 4.19
N MET A 210 13.68 -20.14 3.22
CA MET A 210 12.50 -19.26 3.41
C MET A 210 11.56 -19.66 4.55
N GLY A 211 11.47 -20.95 4.89
CA GLY A 211 10.64 -21.46 5.99
C GLY A 211 11.09 -20.99 7.39
N ASP A 212 12.41 -20.88 7.62
CA ASP A 212 12.99 -20.31 8.85
C ASP A 212 13.57 -18.93 8.58
N MET A 213 12.69 -17.99 8.22
CA MET A 213 13.07 -16.58 8.16
C MET A 213 13.00 -15.97 9.56
N SER A 214 14.11 -15.92 10.29
CA SER A 214 14.25 -15.28 11.60
C SER A 214 14.22 -13.74 11.52
N VAL A 215 14.30 -13.01 12.65
CA VAL A 215 14.44 -11.54 12.61
C VAL A 215 15.81 -11.11 12.06
N PRO A 216 16.95 -11.67 12.50
CA PRO A 216 18.24 -11.40 11.89
C PRO A 216 18.30 -11.73 10.39
N LYS A 217 17.72 -12.86 9.97
CA LYS A 217 17.62 -13.22 8.54
C LYS A 217 16.77 -12.21 7.74
N LEU A 218 15.68 -11.69 8.31
CA LEU A 218 14.90 -10.59 7.70
C LEU A 218 15.69 -9.26 7.65
N GLN A 219 16.53 -8.97 8.65
CA GLN A 219 17.44 -7.83 8.61
C GLN A 219 18.50 -8.00 7.51
N ALA A 220 19.06 -9.21 7.34
CA ALA A 220 19.97 -9.55 6.26
C ALA A 220 19.31 -9.38 4.87
N LEU A 221 18.08 -9.90 4.72
CA LEU A 221 17.26 -9.73 3.51
C LEU A 221 17.04 -8.25 3.15
N MET A 222 16.78 -7.38 4.14
CA MET A 222 16.65 -5.94 3.89
C MET A 222 17.96 -5.23 3.57
N LEU A 223 19.12 -5.75 4.00
CA LEU A 223 20.42 -5.27 3.54
C LEU A 223 20.70 -5.70 2.08
N VAL A 224 20.38 -6.95 1.71
CA VAL A 224 20.42 -7.42 0.31
C VAL A 224 19.56 -6.54 -0.59
N ILE A 225 18.30 -6.28 -0.20
CA ILE A 225 17.37 -5.41 -0.93
C ILE A 225 17.96 -4.01 -1.15
N LYS A 226 18.54 -3.38 -0.11
CA LYS A 226 19.18 -2.05 -0.25
C LYS A 226 20.42 -2.08 -1.12
N PHE A 227 21.24 -3.13 -1.02
CA PHE A 227 22.43 -3.31 -1.84
C PHE A 227 22.05 -3.42 -3.32
N LEU A 228 21.15 -4.33 -3.67
CA LEU A 228 20.68 -4.56 -5.04
C LEU A 228 19.97 -3.32 -5.62
N PHE A 229 19.16 -2.62 -4.82
CA PHE A 229 18.53 -1.35 -5.21
C PHE A 229 19.57 -0.28 -5.53
N SER A 230 20.60 -0.12 -4.69
CA SER A 230 21.71 0.81 -4.92
C SER A 230 22.47 0.48 -6.22
N MET A 231 22.64 -0.81 -6.50
CA MET A 231 23.28 -1.35 -7.70
C MET A 231 22.33 -1.41 -8.93
N ARG A 232 21.12 -0.85 -8.86
CA ARG A 232 20.09 -0.84 -9.92
C ARG A 232 19.55 -2.20 -10.37
N PHE A 233 19.82 -3.29 -9.65
CA PHE A 233 19.27 -4.63 -9.93
C PHE A 233 17.81 -4.74 -9.42
N THR A 234 16.87 -4.14 -10.16
CA THR A 234 15.48 -3.94 -9.70
C THR A 234 14.61 -5.21 -9.69
N GLY A 235 14.87 -6.19 -10.56
CA GLY A 235 14.06 -7.41 -10.68
C GLY A 235 14.04 -8.25 -9.39
N ASP A 236 15.22 -8.62 -8.89
CA ASP A 236 15.36 -9.36 -7.63
C ASP A 236 14.75 -8.60 -6.44
N VAL A 237 14.94 -7.29 -6.37
CA VAL A 237 14.40 -6.45 -5.29
C VAL A 237 12.87 -6.57 -5.21
N TRP A 238 12.17 -6.66 -6.35
CA TRP A 238 10.71 -6.83 -6.37
C TRP A 238 10.25 -8.08 -5.61
N VAL A 239 10.88 -9.22 -5.90
CA VAL A 239 10.55 -10.53 -5.33
C VAL A 239 10.97 -10.59 -3.87
N LEU A 240 12.19 -10.14 -3.56
CA LEU A 240 12.74 -10.15 -2.21
C LEU A 240 11.96 -9.22 -1.27
N LEU A 241 11.53 -8.04 -1.73
CA LEU A 241 10.70 -7.10 -0.96
C LEU A 241 9.31 -7.69 -0.66
N SER A 242 8.72 -8.41 -1.62
CA SER A 242 7.46 -9.12 -1.42
C SER A 242 7.55 -10.19 -0.33
N ILE A 243 8.68 -10.91 -0.27
CA ILE A 243 9.00 -11.87 0.81
C ILE A 243 9.21 -11.12 2.14
N ALA A 244 10.05 -10.09 2.16
CA ALA A 244 10.38 -9.32 3.35
C ALA A 244 9.14 -8.71 4.03
N SER A 245 8.26 -8.08 3.24
CA SER A 245 7.00 -7.52 3.75
C SER A 245 6.10 -8.59 4.34
N ARG A 246 5.88 -9.71 3.63
CA ARG A 246 5.04 -10.83 4.10
C ARG A 246 5.56 -11.39 5.42
N VAL A 247 6.86 -11.58 5.56
CA VAL A 247 7.47 -12.05 6.81
C VAL A 247 7.34 -11.01 7.93
N ALA A 248 7.53 -9.72 7.65
CA ALA A 248 7.38 -8.65 8.64
C ALA A 248 5.95 -8.55 9.19
N PHE A 249 4.92 -8.67 8.33
CA PHE A 249 3.53 -8.73 8.76
C PHE A 249 3.19 -10.01 9.54
N THR A 250 3.65 -11.19 9.08
CA THR A 250 3.48 -12.45 9.83
C THR A 250 4.11 -12.37 11.23
N LYS A 251 5.30 -11.75 11.33
CA LYS A 251 5.95 -11.51 12.63
C LYS A 251 5.33 -10.37 13.43
N ARG A 252 4.32 -9.65 12.91
CA ARG A 252 3.70 -8.43 13.48
C ARG A 252 4.70 -7.32 13.82
N LEU A 253 5.62 -6.99 12.91
CA LEU A 253 6.53 -5.85 13.09
C LEU A 253 5.81 -4.50 12.92
N ASN A 254 4.65 -4.52 12.28
CA ASN A 254 3.74 -3.39 12.09
C ASN A 254 2.88 -3.04 13.33
N TYR A 255 3.22 -3.55 14.52
CA TYR A 255 2.56 -3.23 15.80
C TYR A 255 3.56 -2.92 16.91
N GLU A 256 3.19 -2.00 17.81
CA GLU A 256 3.96 -1.67 19.02
C GLU A 256 3.96 -2.81 20.05
N ARG A 257 5.07 -3.00 20.77
CA ARG A 257 5.21 -3.99 21.85
C ARG A 257 5.73 -3.33 23.14
N PRO A 258 4.85 -2.87 24.05
CA PRO A 258 5.25 -2.10 25.24
C PRO A 258 6.17 -2.85 26.22
N ALA A 259 6.13 -4.18 26.19
CA ALA A 259 6.79 -5.09 27.13
C ALA A 259 8.17 -5.60 26.68
N ILE A 260 8.68 -5.21 25.50
CA ILE A 260 10.05 -5.54 25.10
C ILE A 260 11.01 -4.37 25.33
N ASP A 261 12.30 -4.68 25.34
CA ASP A 261 13.40 -3.73 25.42
C ASP A 261 13.26 -2.55 24.41
N PRO A 262 13.48 -1.29 24.84
CA PRO A 262 13.35 -0.11 23.96
C PRO A 262 14.23 -0.13 22.70
N VAL A 263 15.50 -0.56 22.80
CA VAL A 263 16.41 -0.64 21.65
C VAL A 263 15.86 -1.65 20.64
N ARG A 264 15.51 -2.85 21.11
CA ARG A 264 14.95 -3.92 20.30
C ARG A 264 13.64 -3.51 19.63
N GLN A 265 12.77 -2.77 20.34
CA GLN A 265 11.54 -2.24 19.76
C GLN A 265 11.81 -1.19 18.67
N GLU A 266 12.81 -0.32 18.84
CA GLU A 266 13.20 0.65 17.81
C GLU A 266 13.89 -0.02 16.60
N CYS A 267 14.72 -1.04 16.79
CA CYS A 267 15.25 -1.88 15.70
C CYS A 267 14.12 -2.50 14.85
N LEU A 268 13.10 -3.08 15.50
CA LEU A 268 11.95 -3.67 14.80
C LEU A 268 11.09 -2.60 14.10
N ARG A 269 10.85 -1.44 14.76
CA ARG A 269 10.11 -0.30 14.21
C ARG A 269 10.80 0.22 12.95
N ARG A 270 12.12 0.46 13.01
CA ARG A 270 12.94 0.91 11.88
C ARG A 270 13.03 -0.11 10.75
N LEU A 271 13.11 -1.41 11.06
CA LEU A 271 13.06 -2.46 10.05
C LEU A 271 11.73 -2.44 9.26
N MET A 272 10.59 -2.28 9.96
CA MET A 272 9.28 -2.15 9.31
C MET A 272 9.17 -0.86 8.46
N TRP A 273 9.64 0.28 8.96
CA TRP A 273 9.67 1.53 8.17
C TRP A 273 10.64 1.44 6.99
N SER A 274 11.76 0.71 7.11
CA SER A 274 12.68 0.46 6.01
C SER A 274 12.08 -0.44 4.92
N ILE A 275 11.14 -1.34 5.25
CA ILE A 275 10.36 -2.09 4.25
C ILE A 275 9.36 -1.15 3.58
N TYR A 276 8.63 -0.35 4.36
CA TYR A 276 7.64 0.62 3.89
C TYR A 276 8.23 1.63 2.89
N VAL A 277 9.40 2.22 3.17
CA VAL A 277 10.04 3.18 2.26
C VAL A 277 10.37 2.56 0.91
N VAL A 278 10.94 1.34 0.90
CA VAL A 278 11.29 0.67 -0.36
C VAL A 278 10.02 0.30 -1.14
N ASP A 279 8.97 -0.19 -0.46
CA ASP A 279 7.64 -0.39 -1.07
C ASP A 279 7.10 0.89 -1.71
N LYS A 280 7.14 2.02 -1.01
CA LYS A 280 6.65 3.31 -1.55
C LYS A 280 7.53 3.90 -2.66
N VAL A 281 8.78 3.48 -2.79
CA VAL A 281 9.60 3.78 -3.98
C VAL A 281 9.19 2.90 -5.14
N PHE A 282 9.08 1.58 -4.94
CA PHE A 282 8.86 0.58 -6.00
C PHE A 282 7.43 0.48 -6.53
N SER A 283 6.41 0.52 -5.67
CA SER A 283 5.01 0.40 -6.11
C SER A 283 4.54 1.61 -6.92
N GLY A 284 5.25 2.75 -6.83
CA GLY A 284 4.96 3.96 -7.59
C GLY A 284 3.60 4.57 -7.33
N GLY A 285 2.92 4.20 -6.22
CA GLY A 285 1.52 4.60 -5.93
C GLY A 285 0.46 3.64 -6.48
N ILE A 286 0.82 2.64 -7.30
CA ILE A 286 -0.08 1.62 -7.83
C ILE A 286 -0.53 0.70 -6.68
N GLU A 287 -1.85 0.50 -6.54
CA GLU A 287 -2.45 -0.29 -5.46
C GLU A 287 -2.03 -1.77 -5.54
N ASP A 288 -2.24 -2.41 -6.68
CA ASP A 288 -2.01 -3.85 -6.89
C ASP A 288 -0.55 -4.28 -6.70
N LEU A 289 0.37 -3.31 -6.74
CA LEU A 289 1.81 -3.49 -6.57
C LEU A 289 2.30 -3.11 -5.16
N THR A 290 1.43 -2.58 -4.29
CA THR A 290 1.79 -2.14 -2.93
C THR A 290 1.82 -3.34 -1.98
N VAL A 291 3.02 -3.77 -1.57
CA VAL A 291 3.21 -4.87 -0.61
C VAL A 291 3.21 -4.41 0.84
N CYS A 292 3.29 -3.09 1.14
CA CYS A 292 3.22 -2.55 2.50
C CYS A 292 2.20 -1.39 2.65
N PRO A 293 0.87 -1.66 2.59
CA PRO A 293 -0.15 -0.63 2.63
C PRO A 293 -0.11 0.22 3.91
N THR A 294 -0.12 1.56 3.77
CA THR A 294 -0.03 2.50 4.90
C THR A 294 -1.08 2.24 6.00
N GLN A 295 -2.28 1.81 5.60
CA GLN A 295 -3.41 1.49 6.48
C GLN A 295 -3.12 0.34 7.47
N ARG A 296 -2.05 -0.43 7.24
CA ARG A 296 -1.60 -1.53 8.12
C ARG A 296 -0.44 -1.15 9.05
N MET A 297 0.06 0.09 8.98
CA MET A 297 1.19 0.57 9.78
C MET A 297 0.72 1.06 11.17
N HIS A 298 0.52 0.14 12.11
CA HIS A 298 0.06 0.42 13.47
C HIS A 298 1.23 0.63 14.46
N ILE A 299 2.27 1.33 14.00
CA ILE A 299 3.48 1.69 14.76
C ILE A 299 3.72 3.19 14.75
N ARG A 300 4.43 3.67 15.78
CA ARG A 300 4.99 5.02 15.81
C ARG A 300 5.99 5.22 14.66
N LEU A 301 6.23 6.47 14.30
CA LEU A 301 7.35 6.86 13.44
C LEU A 301 8.70 6.52 14.13
N PRO A 302 9.81 6.40 13.38
CA PRO A 302 11.13 6.23 13.96
C PRO A 302 11.50 7.37 14.93
N SER A 303 12.26 7.04 15.97
CA SER A 303 12.89 8.03 16.85
C SER A 303 14.09 8.70 16.17
N SER A 304 14.58 9.81 16.72
CA SER A 304 15.82 10.44 16.28
C SER A 304 17.01 9.46 16.38
N HIS A 305 18.02 9.62 15.53
CA HIS A 305 19.23 8.77 15.59
C HIS A 305 19.89 8.83 16.97
N HIS A 306 19.95 10.02 17.59
CA HIS A 306 20.47 10.22 18.94
C HIS A 306 19.71 9.39 19.99
N ASN A 307 18.38 9.48 20.02
CA ASN A 307 17.57 8.72 20.99
C ASN A 307 17.68 7.20 20.78
N PHE A 308 17.87 6.75 19.54
CA PHE A 308 18.10 5.34 19.22
C PHE A 308 19.43 4.81 19.78
N GLN A 309 20.55 5.54 19.61
CA GLN A 309 21.86 5.11 20.14
C GLN A 309 21.96 5.22 21.68
N LEU A 310 21.12 6.05 22.31
CA LEU A 310 20.96 6.09 23.77
C LEU A 310 20.02 5.01 24.32
N GLY A 311 19.35 4.22 23.46
CA GLY A 311 18.32 3.26 23.87
C GLY A 311 17.07 3.88 24.49
N SER A 312 16.84 5.18 24.27
CA SER A 312 15.69 5.90 24.83
C SER A 312 14.37 5.42 24.23
N ARG A 313 13.37 5.19 25.09
CA ARG A 313 12.03 4.75 24.66
C ARG A 313 11.36 5.82 23.78
N SER A 314 11.14 5.48 22.51
CA SER A 314 10.56 6.40 21.52
C SER A 314 9.19 6.95 21.94
N LYS A 315 9.08 8.27 21.93
CA LYS A 315 7.84 9.05 22.09
C LYS A 315 7.21 9.45 20.74
N ALA A 316 7.89 9.20 19.62
CA ALA A 316 7.54 9.72 18.31
C ALA A 316 6.06 9.45 17.93
N PRO A 317 5.39 10.37 17.21
CA PRO A 317 3.98 10.25 16.89
C PRO A 317 3.70 9.13 15.89
N PHE A 318 2.43 8.75 15.76
CA PHE A 318 1.98 7.93 14.64
C PHE A 318 1.99 8.74 13.34
N LEU A 319 2.13 8.06 12.20
CA LEU A 319 2.27 8.66 10.86
C LEU A 319 1.25 9.79 10.60
N ARG A 320 -0.03 9.54 10.93
CA ARG A 320 -1.16 10.44 10.71
C ARG A 320 -1.70 11.07 12.02
N SER A 321 -0.82 11.29 13.02
CA SER A 321 -1.10 12.18 14.16
C SER A 321 -1.50 13.58 13.66
N LYS A 322 -2.42 14.24 14.37
CA LYS A 322 -2.84 15.63 14.14
C LYS A 322 -2.36 16.59 15.24
N SER A 323 -1.60 16.10 16.23
CA SER A 323 -1.22 16.92 17.40
C SER A 323 -0.25 18.03 17.00
N GLU A 324 -0.59 19.27 17.33
CA GLU A 324 0.28 20.43 17.17
C GLU A 324 1.47 20.38 18.16
N ASN A 325 1.30 19.62 19.26
CA ASN A 325 2.34 19.33 20.26
C ASN A 325 3.20 18.08 19.90
N ASP A 326 3.38 17.75 18.62
CA ASP A 326 4.23 16.64 18.13
C ASP A 326 5.76 16.98 18.32
N THR A 327 6.22 17.27 19.54
CA THR A 327 7.59 17.77 19.84
C THR A 327 8.74 16.80 19.52
N ASP A 328 8.45 15.52 19.30
CA ASP A 328 9.43 14.46 18.97
C ASP A 328 9.55 14.20 17.45
N LEU A 329 9.04 15.10 16.60
CA LEU A 329 9.20 15.04 15.14
C LEU A 329 10.65 15.30 14.70
N ASN A 330 11.30 14.24 14.24
CA ASN A 330 12.67 14.25 13.75
C ASN A 330 12.73 14.05 12.22
N VAL A 331 13.87 14.33 11.60
CA VAL A 331 14.07 14.25 10.13
C VAL A 331 13.60 12.92 9.52
N LEU A 332 13.87 11.80 10.19
CA LEU A 332 13.47 10.47 9.70
C LEU A 332 11.95 10.27 9.80
N ALA A 333 11.29 10.83 10.82
CA ALA A 333 9.83 10.86 10.94
C ALA A 333 9.17 11.74 9.86
N TYR A 334 9.76 12.89 9.51
CA TYR A 334 9.33 13.70 8.37
C TYR A 334 9.48 12.95 7.04
N LEU A 335 10.60 12.24 6.84
CA LEU A 335 10.83 11.44 5.64
C LEU A 335 9.74 10.37 5.43
N MET A 336 9.31 9.68 6.49
CA MET A 336 8.18 8.73 6.40
C MET A 336 6.85 9.43 6.02
N ARG A 337 6.58 10.63 6.57
CA ARG A 337 5.40 11.43 6.19
C ARG A 337 5.47 11.88 4.73
N LEU A 338 6.65 12.26 4.23
CA LEU A 338 6.86 12.58 2.80
C LEU A 338 6.61 11.38 1.89
N TYR A 339 6.99 10.15 2.28
CA TYR A 339 6.68 8.95 1.50
C TYR A 339 5.17 8.62 1.46
N ASP A 340 4.40 8.80 2.54
CA ASP A 340 2.92 8.66 2.49
C ASP A 340 2.28 9.75 1.59
N ILE A 341 2.80 10.98 1.62
CA ILE A 341 2.34 12.06 0.74
C ILE A 341 2.64 11.73 -0.73
N ARG A 342 3.88 11.31 -1.05
CA ARG A 342 4.29 10.93 -2.42
C ARG A 342 3.49 9.75 -2.94
N ASP A 343 3.30 8.69 -2.15
CA ASP A 343 2.47 7.52 -2.48
C ASP A 343 1.05 7.95 -2.89
N ARG A 344 0.42 8.82 -2.07
CA ARG A 344 -0.91 9.34 -2.33
C ARG A 344 -0.99 10.25 -3.55
N VAL A 345 0.02 11.10 -3.79
CA VAL A 345 0.09 11.98 -4.96
C VAL A 345 0.28 11.19 -6.24
N LEU A 346 1.21 10.22 -6.26
CA LEU A 346 1.42 9.37 -7.44
C LEU A 346 0.17 8.53 -7.75
N ARG A 347 -0.51 7.99 -6.72
CA ARG A 347 -1.78 7.29 -6.90
C ARG A 347 -2.86 8.20 -7.50
N LEU A 348 -3.01 9.43 -6.99
CA LEU A 348 -3.92 10.43 -7.56
C LEU A 348 -3.60 10.69 -9.04
N MET A 349 -2.32 10.89 -9.37
CA MET A 349 -1.87 11.11 -10.76
C MET A 349 -2.18 9.91 -11.66
N ILE A 350 -1.87 8.68 -11.24
CA ILE A 350 -2.09 7.46 -12.03
C ILE A 350 -3.58 7.24 -12.28
N MET A 351 -4.43 7.35 -11.25
CA MET A 351 -5.88 7.23 -11.43
C MET A 351 -6.44 8.32 -12.34
N CYS A 352 -5.94 9.56 -12.27
CA CYS A 352 -6.35 10.64 -13.17
C CYS A 352 -5.87 10.45 -14.62
N HIS A 353 -4.87 9.61 -14.90
CA HIS A 353 -4.46 9.27 -16.28
C HIS A 353 -5.12 7.99 -16.82
N SER A 354 -5.68 7.14 -15.95
CA SER A 354 -6.40 5.92 -16.32
C SER A 354 -7.69 6.19 -17.11
N GLU A 355 -8.26 5.15 -17.73
CA GLU A 355 -9.60 5.21 -18.30
C GLU A 355 -10.68 5.36 -17.22
N GLU A 356 -10.41 4.85 -16.01
CA GLU A 356 -11.28 5.00 -14.83
C GLU A 356 -11.25 6.41 -14.22
N ALA A 357 -10.44 7.34 -14.76
CA ALA A 357 -10.29 8.70 -14.23
C ALA A 357 -11.63 9.36 -13.90
N ARG A 358 -12.63 9.26 -14.80
CA ARG A 358 -13.99 9.80 -14.59
C ARG A 358 -14.71 9.18 -13.39
N THR A 359 -14.59 7.88 -13.20
CA THR A 359 -15.19 7.13 -12.08
C THR A 359 -14.51 7.53 -10.77
N TYR A 360 -13.18 7.54 -10.77
CA TYR A 360 -12.35 7.93 -9.63
C TYR A 360 -12.61 9.38 -9.20
N THR A 361 -12.67 10.33 -10.13
CA THR A 361 -12.93 11.74 -9.83
C THR A 361 -14.35 11.97 -9.35
N THR A 362 -15.34 11.25 -9.90
CA THR A 362 -16.73 11.28 -9.43
C THR A 362 -16.84 10.73 -8.00
N LEU A 363 -16.18 9.62 -7.68
CA LEU A 363 -16.16 9.05 -6.33
C LEU A 363 -15.51 10.02 -5.32
N HIS A 364 -14.38 10.63 -5.66
CA HIS A 364 -13.74 11.65 -4.82
C HIS A 364 -14.62 12.89 -4.63
N THR A 365 -15.31 13.33 -5.69
CA THR A 365 -16.27 14.45 -5.65
C THR A 365 -17.42 14.16 -4.68
N ILE A 366 -18.03 12.97 -4.76
CA ILE A 366 -19.09 12.53 -3.85
C ILE A 366 -18.57 12.47 -2.40
N LEU A 367 -17.38 11.91 -2.18
CA LEU A 367 -16.75 11.84 -0.85
C LEU A 367 -16.47 13.22 -0.23
N PHE A 368 -16.20 14.25 -1.04
CA PHE A 368 -16.12 15.63 -0.56
C PHE A 368 -17.50 16.19 -0.21
N SER A 369 -18.53 15.97 -1.03
CA SER A 369 -19.92 16.34 -0.70
C SER A 369 -20.34 15.74 0.64
N SER A 370 -20.27 14.41 0.77
CA SER A 370 -20.77 13.69 1.95
C SER A 370 -20.09 14.11 3.27
N ARG A 371 -18.85 14.64 3.21
CA ARG A 371 -18.17 15.22 4.39
C ARG A 371 -18.71 16.58 4.80
N CYS A 372 -19.11 17.41 3.82
CA CYS A 372 -19.84 18.64 4.10
C CYS A 372 -21.28 18.35 4.51
N ASP A 373 -21.93 17.35 3.91
CA ASP A 373 -23.35 17.03 4.17
C ASP A 373 -23.58 16.63 5.65
N LEU A 374 -22.55 16.08 6.31
CA LEU A 374 -22.52 15.79 7.76
C LEU A 374 -22.46 17.03 8.68
N HIS A 375 -22.21 18.24 8.16
CA HIS A 375 -21.95 19.44 8.98
C HIS A 375 -22.65 20.72 8.45
N ARG A 376 -23.04 20.76 7.16
CA ARG A 376 -23.48 21.98 6.46
C ARG A 376 -24.78 22.58 7.00
N PHE A 377 -25.54 21.83 7.78
CA PHE A 377 -26.81 22.26 8.36
C PHE A 377 -26.68 23.41 9.39
N LEU A 378 -25.45 23.75 9.81
CA LEU A 378 -25.14 24.94 10.63
C LEU A 378 -24.43 26.08 9.85
N ILE A 379 -24.43 26.04 8.51
CA ILE A 379 -24.00 27.16 7.67
C ILE A 379 -25.17 28.16 7.53
N PRO A 380 -25.01 29.44 7.89
CA PRO A 380 -26.11 30.40 7.87
C PRO A 380 -26.55 30.71 6.44
N GLY A 381 -27.85 30.59 6.16
CA GLY A 381 -28.49 31.06 4.92
C GLY A 381 -28.40 30.12 3.71
N ILE A 382 -27.87 28.90 3.84
CA ILE A 382 -28.12 27.86 2.82
C ILE A 382 -29.52 27.26 2.99
N ARG A 383 -30.10 26.69 1.93
CA ARG A 383 -31.47 26.14 1.94
C ARG A 383 -31.63 24.96 2.91
N GLU A 384 -30.55 24.21 3.11
CA GLU A 384 -30.45 23.00 3.91
C GLU A 384 -29.97 23.26 5.35
N ALA A 385 -30.00 24.52 5.80
CA ALA A 385 -29.71 24.89 7.18
C ALA A 385 -30.89 24.55 8.12
N VAL A 386 -30.61 24.35 9.41
CA VAL A 386 -31.65 24.24 10.44
C VAL A 386 -32.32 25.60 10.69
N SER A 387 -33.48 25.60 11.35
CA SER A 387 -34.22 26.84 11.68
C SER A 387 -33.37 27.79 12.54
N PRO A 388 -33.57 29.12 12.46
CA PRO A 388 -32.88 30.08 13.32
C PRO A 388 -33.04 29.79 14.81
N GLU A 389 -34.19 29.24 15.21
CA GLU A 389 -34.46 28.75 16.56
C GLU A 389 -33.52 27.60 16.97
N ALA A 390 -33.34 26.60 16.10
CA ALA A 390 -32.41 25.50 16.35
C ALA A 390 -30.94 25.98 16.38
N VAL A 391 -30.56 26.96 15.54
CA VAL A 391 -29.23 27.60 15.62
C VAL A 391 -29.06 28.30 16.97
N ASN A 392 -30.04 29.06 17.43
CA ASN A 392 -29.99 29.77 18.72
C ASN A 392 -29.93 28.83 19.94
N GLN A 393 -30.44 27.60 19.82
CA GLN A 393 -30.34 26.55 20.85
C GLN A 393 -29.04 25.73 20.76
N THR A 394 -28.23 25.90 19.71
CA THR A 394 -27.00 25.14 19.48
C THR A 394 -25.78 25.82 20.12
N PRO A 395 -24.89 25.12 20.84
CA PRO A 395 -23.65 25.69 21.36
C PRO A 395 -22.75 26.28 20.27
N ARG A 396 -22.24 27.50 20.48
CA ARG A 396 -21.40 28.22 19.50
C ARG A 396 -20.18 27.40 19.05
N GLU A 397 -19.49 26.75 19.98
CA GLU A 397 -18.35 25.87 19.70
C GLU A 397 -18.68 24.76 18.68
N PHE A 398 -19.92 24.25 18.67
CA PHE A 398 -20.36 23.23 17.72
C PHE A 398 -20.76 23.83 16.37
N ILE A 399 -21.30 25.05 16.35
CA ILE A 399 -21.52 25.83 15.12
C ILE A 399 -20.17 26.10 14.44
N ASP A 400 -19.22 26.64 15.20
CA ASP A 400 -17.86 26.95 14.75
C ASP A 400 -17.14 25.69 14.24
N TYR A 401 -17.23 24.58 14.98
CA TYR A 401 -16.70 23.28 14.55
C TYR A 401 -17.28 22.83 13.20
N CYS A 402 -18.60 22.85 13.03
CA CYS A 402 -19.27 22.42 11.81
C CYS A 402 -18.94 23.32 10.62
N GLN A 403 -18.93 24.64 10.80
CA GLN A 403 -18.52 25.60 9.78
C GLN A 403 -17.05 25.40 9.38
N GLN A 404 -16.15 25.17 10.34
CA GLN A 404 -14.75 24.84 10.05
C GLN A 404 -14.58 23.49 9.34
N GLN A 405 -15.35 22.44 9.68
CA GLN A 405 -15.28 21.16 8.96
C GLN A 405 -15.73 21.31 7.50
N CYS A 406 -16.82 22.06 7.25
CA CYS A 406 -17.25 22.40 5.90
C CYS A 406 -16.21 23.22 5.15
N LEU A 407 -15.67 24.28 5.75
CA LEU A 407 -14.68 25.15 5.10
C LEU A 407 -13.37 24.41 4.79
N GLN A 408 -12.83 23.64 5.73
CA GLN A 408 -11.63 22.81 5.49
C GLN A 408 -11.87 21.74 4.40
N THR A 409 -13.09 21.22 4.29
CA THR A 409 -13.46 20.27 3.24
C THR A 409 -13.58 20.97 1.88
N ALA A 410 -14.15 22.17 1.84
CA ALA A 410 -14.22 23.02 0.67
C ALA A 410 -12.84 23.42 0.14
N LEU A 411 -11.95 23.92 1.00
CA LEU A 411 -10.58 24.29 0.63
C LEU A 411 -9.79 23.11 0.04
N ARG A 412 -9.95 21.90 0.60
CA ARG A 412 -9.33 20.67 0.07
C ARG A 412 -9.95 20.20 -1.25
N TYR A 413 -11.26 20.40 -1.45
CA TYR A 413 -11.92 20.17 -2.75
C TYR A 413 -11.34 21.12 -3.80
N ILE A 414 -11.32 22.42 -3.50
CA ILE A 414 -10.86 23.49 -4.40
C ILE A 414 -9.39 23.27 -4.80
N ASP A 415 -8.51 23.02 -3.82
CA ASP A 415 -7.08 22.80 -4.07
C ASP A 415 -6.78 21.50 -4.84
N MET A 416 -7.59 20.46 -4.67
CA MET A 416 -7.46 19.23 -5.47
C MET A 416 -7.89 19.49 -6.93
N TRP A 417 -9.04 20.12 -7.14
CA TRP A 417 -9.59 20.25 -8.50
C TRP A 417 -8.94 21.35 -9.34
N SER A 418 -8.41 22.43 -8.73
CA SER A 418 -7.60 23.40 -9.47
C SER A 418 -6.30 22.76 -9.99
N LYS A 419 -5.72 21.80 -9.27
CA LYS A 419 -4.53 21.05 -9.73
C LYS A 419 -4.87 20.01 -10.79
N VAL A 420 -6.06 19.40 -10.73
CA VAL A 420 -6.56 18.52 -11.81
C VAL A 420 -6.79 19.29 -13.12
N ARG A 421 -7.01 20.61 -13.09
CA ARG A 421 -7.13 21.44 -14.31
C ARG A 421 -5.84 21.45 -15.15
N GLU A 422 -4.68 21.42 -14.49
CA GLU A 422 -3.35 21.46 -15.13
C GLU A 422 -3.01 20.13 -15.84
N MET A 423 -3.78 19.07 -15.61
CA MET A 423 -3.56 17.75 -16.20
C MET A 423 -4.16 17.64 -17.60
N GLU A 424 -3.42 17.02 -18.54
CA GLU A 424 -3.86 16.77 -19.93
C GLU A 424 -5.20 16.00 -19.98
N THR A 425 -5.39 15.05 -19.06
CA THR A 425 -6.59 14.22 -18.94
C THR A 425 -7.78 14.92 -18.27
N SER A 426 -7.67 16.19 -17.87
CA SER A 426 -8.78 17.01 -17.36
C SER A 426 -9.98 17.07 -18.31
N SER A 427 -9.77 16.77 -19.60
CA SER A 427 -10.79 16.59 -20.64
C SER A 427 -11.80 15.48 -20.31
N ARG A 428 -11.40 14.43 -19.58
CA ARG A 428 -12.24 13.25 -19.25
C ARG A 428 -13.03 13.39 -17.95
N VAL A 429 -12.71 14.41 -17.14
CA VAL A 429 -13.08 14.53 -15.71
C VAL A 429 -14.46 15.19 -15.48
N GLY A 430 -14.92 16.06 -16.39
CA GLY A 430 -16.21 16.74 -16.24
C GLY A 430 -17.40 15.77 -16.21
N THR A 431 -18.32 15.96 -15.26
CA THR A 431 -19.58 15.21 -15.13
C THR A 431 -20.68 16.09 -14.53
N PRO A 432 -21.99 15.73 -14.69
CA PRO A 432 -23.10 16.44 -14.03
C PRO A 432 -22.97 16.52 -12.50
N THR A 433 -22.50 15.43 -11.88
CA THR A 433 -22.24 15.36 -10.43
C THR A 433 -21.18 16.37 -10.01
N PHE A 434 -20.12 16.53 -10.81
CA PHE A 434 -19.05 17.49 -10.55
C PHE A 434 -19.55 18.95 -10.63
N ALA A 435 -20.46 19.26 -11.55
CA ALA A 435 -21.12 20.57 -11.61
C ALA A 435 -21.96 20.89 -10.36
N VAL A 436 -22.86 19.97 -9.95
CA VAL A 436 -23.71 20.15 -8.76
C VAL A 436 -22.87 20.35 -7.50
N VAL A 437 -21.84 19.53 -7.32
CA VAL A 437 -20.97 19.62 -6.13
C VAL A 437 -20.10 20.88 -6.17
N THR A 438 -19.62 21.32 -7.35
CA THR A 438 -18.92 22.61 -7.49
C THR A 438 -19.82 23.77 -7.06
N TYR A 439 -21.07 23.80 -7.53
CA TYR A 439 -22.05 24.83 -7.15
C TYR A 439 -22.33 24.87 -5.64
N GLN A 440 -22.48 23.71 -5.01
CA GLN A 440 -22.62 23.61 -3.55
C GLN A 440 -21.38 24.15 -2.83
N PHE A 441 -20.16 23.84 -3.30
CA PHE A 441 -18.93 24.37 -2.73
C PHE A 441 -18.76 25.88 -2.92
N VAL A 442 -19.09 26.43 -4.10
CA VAL A 442 -19.11 27.88 -4.35
C VAL A 442 -20.08 28.57 -3.37
N LYS A 443 -21.29 28.05 -3.20
CA LYS A 443 -22.25 28.56 -2.20
C LYS A 443 -21.72 28.46 -0.76
N MET A 444 -21.21 27.31 -0.33
CA MET A 444 -20.68 27.17 1.03
C MET A 444 -19.51 28.12 1.31
N VAL A 445 -18.65 28.40 0.33
CA VAL A 445 -17.58 29.40 0.49
C VAL A 445 -18.11 30.83 0.49
N ASP A 446 -19.14 31.16 -0.29
CA ASP A 446 -19.78 32.49 -0.24
C ASP A 446 -20.35 32.81 1.16
N HIS A 447 -21.02 31.82 1.76
CA HIS A 447 -21.66 31.91 3.07
C HIS A 447 -20.67 31.81 4.25
N LEU A 448 -19.42 31.36 4.01
CA LEU A 448 -18.35 31.25 5.01
C LEU A 448 -17.15 32.17 4.70
N ALA A 449 -17.30 33.13 3.78
CA ALA A 449 -16.19 33.95 3.29
C ALA A 449 -15.51 34.78 4.38
N ALA A 450 -16.25 35.16 5.43
CA ALA A 450 -15.73 35.86 6.60
C ALA A 450 -14.74 35.03 7.45
N LEU A 451 -14.68 33.70 7.27
CA LEU A 451 -13.75 32.80 7.95
C LEU A 451 -12.47 32.51 7.14
N LEU A 452 -12.31 33.12 5.96
CA LEU A 452 -11.12 32.95 5.13
C LEU A 452 -9.98 33.86 5.61
N PRO A 453 -8.70 33.41 5.55
CA PRO A 453 -7.56 34.26 5.85
C PRO A 453 -7.42 35.39 4.82
N LEU A 454 -6.98 36.57 5.27
CA LEU A 454 -6.77 37.73 4.41
C LEU A 454 -5.68 37.51 3.35
N HIS A 455 -4.71 36.62 3.62
CA HIS A 455 -3.53 36.39 2.79
C HIS A 455 -3.19 34.89 2.68
N GLY A 456 -2.39 34.52 1.66
CA GLY A 456 -1.95 33.14 1.40
C GLY A 456 -2.89 32.31 0.53
N ASP A 457 -2.55 31.03 0.34
CA ASP A 457 -3.16 30.10 -0.64
C ASP A 457 -4.65 29.76 -0.43
N SER A 458 -5.21 30.18 0.70
CA SER A 458 -6.64 30.07 1.06
C SER A 458 -7.31 31.43 1.23
N SER A 459 -6.72 32.51 0.72
CA SER A 459 -7.36 33.82 0.66
C SER A 459 -8.42 33.90 -0.43
N LEU A 460 -9.41 34.79 -0.25
CA LEU A 460 -10.59 34.90 -1.11
C LEU A 460 -10.23 35.16 -2.59
N SER A 461 -9.15 35.90 -2.88
CA SER A 461 -8.66 36.14 -4.24
C SER A 461 -8.10 34.87 -4.90
N VAL A 462 -7.26 34.12 -4.19
CA VAL A 462 -6.70 32.84 -4.66
C VAL A 462 -7.82 31.81 -4.86
N ILE A 463 -8.81 31.79 -3.96
CA ILE A 463 -9.97 30.89 -4.07
C ILE A 463 -10.86 31.26 -5.27
N LYS A 464 -11.07 32.55 -5.55
CA LYS A 464 -11.77 32.99 -6.78
C LYS A 464 -11.05 32.47 -8.03
N GLN A 465 -9.72 32.56 -8.09
CA GLN A 465 -8.95 32.01 -9.22
C GLN A 465 -9.09 30.48 -9.32
N LYS A 466 -8.85 29.74 -8.21
CA LYS A 466 -8.99 28.28 -8.20
C LYS A 466 -10.40 27.81 -8.62
N PHE A 467 -11.46 28.56 -8.29
CA PHE A 467 -12.80 28.27 -8.79
C PHE A 467 -13.00 28.54 -10.30
N ILE A 468 -12.32 29.54 -10.88
CA ILE A 468 -12.29 29.74 -12.35
C ILE A 468 -11.61 28.55 -13.03
N ASP A 469 -10.49 28.08 -12.47
CA ASP A 469 -9.74 26.94 -13.02
C ASP A 469 -10.60 25.65 -13.00
N ILE A 470 -11.37 25.44 -11.92
CA ILE A 470 -12.34 24.36 -11.78
C ILE A 470 -13.50 24.50 -12.77
N LEU A 471 -14.07 25.70 -12.92
CA LEU A 471 -15.15 25.99 -13.86
C LEU A 471 -14.77 25.60 -15.30
N LEU A 472 -13.51 25.79 -15.72
CA LEU A 472 -13.01 25.35 -17.03
C LEU A 472 -12.98 23.81 -17.21
N ILE A 473 -13.07 23.02 -16.14
CA ILE A 473 -13.34 21.58 -16.19
C ILE A 473 -14.86 21.34 -16.24
N VAL A 474 -15.63 21.98 -15.35
CA VAL A 474 -17.08 21.78 -15.22
C VAL A 474 -17.83 22.13 -16.51
N SER A 475 -17.48 23.24 -17.15
CA SER A 475 -18.09 23.74 -18.40
C SER A 475 -17.99 22.76 -19.58
N ARG A 476 -17.19 21.70 -19.49
CA ARG A 476 -17.16 20.59 -20.47
C ARG A 476 -18.42 19.72 -20.41
N SER A 477 -19.04 19.56 -19.24
CA SER A 477 -20.31 18.82 -19.06
C SER A 477 -21.57 19.63 -19.41
N ARG A 478 -21.43 20.91 -19.82
CA ARG A 478 -22.52 21.81 -20.23
C ARG A 478 -23.39 21.24 -21.36
N ALA A 479 -22.83 20.39 -22.21
CA ALA A 479 -23.52 19.75 -23.33
C ALA A 479 -24.13 18.37 -22.99
N GLU A 480 -23.83 17.77 -21.83
CA GLU A 480 -24.25 16.41 -21.51
C GLU A 480 -25.71 16.34 -21.03
N VAL A 481 -26.19 17.34 -20.27
CA VAL A 481 -27.57 17.39 -19.77
C VAL A 481 -28.05 18.84 -19.65
N GLY A 482 -29.23 19.18 -20.18
CA GLY A 482 -29.71 20.57 -20.29
C GLY A 482 -29.76 21.37 -18.98
N TRP A 483 -30.14 20.76 -17.85
CA TRP A 483 -30.17 21.45 -16.55
C TRP A 483 -28.78 21.76 -15.99
N VAL A 484 -27.75 21.00 -16.38
CA VAL A 484 -26.35 21.23 -15.97
C VAL A 484 -25.85 22.57 -16.53
N GLY A 485 -26.29 22.95 -17.73
CA GLY A 485 -26.01 24.26 -18.31
C GLY A 485 -26.43 25.42 -17.41
N SER A 486 -27.62 25.34 -16.79
CA SER A 486 -28.11 26.36 -15.84
C SER A 486 -27.28 26.37 -14.56
N CYS A 487 -26.93 25.20 -14.02
CA CYS A 487 -26.06 25.08 -12.83
C CYS A 487 -24.67 25.71 -13.06
N ILE A 488 -24.14 25.63 -14.29
CA ILE A 488 -22.85 26.20 -14.67
C ILE A 488 -22.94 27.72 -14.82
N THR A 489 -24.01 28.23 -15.44
CA THR A 489 -24.29 29.67 -15.51
C THR A 489 -24.47 30.28 -14.12
N ASP A 490 -25.04 29.54 -13.17
CA ASP A 490 -25.12 29.92 -11.76
C ASP A 490 -23.73 30.02 -11.09
N ILE A 491 -22.81 29.08 -11.38
CA ILE A 491 -21.42 29.12 -10.91
C ILE A 491 -20.68 30.34 -11.50
N GLU A 492 -20.77 30.55 -12.82
CA GLU A 492 -20.21 31.71 -13.54
C GLU A 492 -20.64 33.04 -12.89
N ASN A 493 -21.93 33.15 -12.53
CA ASN A 493 -22.49 34.33 -11.88
C ASN A 493 -22.14 34.47 -10.39
N LEU A 494 -21.72 33.41 -9.69
CA LEU A 494 -21.40 33.46 -8.26
C LEU A 494 -19.92 33.75 -7.98
N ILE A 495 -18.99 33.18 -8.76
CA ILE A 495 -17.54 33.30 -8.48
C ILE A 495 -17.05 34.76 -8.35
N PRO A 496 -17.41 35.72 -9.24
CA PRO A 496 -16.99 37.11 -9.09
C PRO A 496 -17.50 37.76 -7.79
N ARG A 497 -18.71 37.37 -7.36
CA ARG A 497 -19.42 37.91 -6.19
C ARG A 497 -19.09 37.19 -4.87
N LEU A 498 -18.26 36.13 -4.89
CA LEU A 498 -17.85 35.41 -3.66
C LEU A 498 -17.38 36.41 -2.59
N GLY A 499 -18.03 36.35 -1.41
CA GLY A 499 -17.75 37.15 -0.24
C GLY A 499 -18.33 38.57 -0.22
N THR A 500 -18.94 39.08 -1.31
CA THR A 500 -19.46 40.46 -1.31
C THR A 500 -20.71 40.63 -0.46
N ARG A 501 -21.38 39.54 -0.04
CA ARG A 501 -22.56 39.59 0.84
C ARG A 501 -22.28 40.22 2.21
N HIS A 502 -21.05 40.09 2.71
CA HIS A 502 -20.65 40.66 4.01
C HIS A 502 -20.32 42.17 3.92
N ILE A 503 -20.41 42.80 2.75
CA ILE A 503 -20.09 44.23 2.55
C ILE A 503 -21.33 45.12 2.78
N SER A 504 -22.54 44.55 2.83
CA SER A 504 -23.80 45.27 3.03
C SER A 504 -24.40 45.04 4.43
N PRO A 505 -24.10 45.90 5.43
CA PRO A 505 -24.80 45.87 6.72
C PRO A 505 -26.19 46.51 6.60
N GLY A 506 -27.18 45.71 6.20
CA GLY A 506 -28.61 46.04 6.40
C GLY A 506 -29.52 45.94 5.17
N SER A 507 -30.17 44.79 5.04
CA SER A 507 -31.57 44.66 4.58
C SER A 507 -32.14 43.37 5.17
N PRO A 508 -33.45 43.30 5.50
CA PRO A 508 -34.04 42.22 6.30
C PRO A 508 -34.23 40.91 5.54
#